data_AF-A0A7Y3JY28-F1
#
_entry.id   AF-A0A7Y3JY28-F1
#
_cell.length_a   1.000
_cell.length_b   1.000
_cell.length_c   1.000
_cell.angle_alpha   90.00
_cell.angle_beta   90.00
_cell.angle_gamma   90.00
#
_symmetry.space_group_name_H-M   'P 1'
#
loop_
_entity.id
_entity.type
_entity.pdbx_description
1 polymer ?
#
loop_
_entity_poly.entity_id
_entity_poly.type
_entity_poly.pdbx_seq_one_letter_code
_entity_poly.pdbx_strand_id
1 'polypeptide(L)'
;MLKPNKDATIKAAISLTPVYTKLFRELQKNGGRIIFLPEIAARQNLFGFYVIMYDNELKFSAALSLALLGEDQFHKLNAELKDASKEDQQQFLDAIVEQGNWDEILKSFQIPNSPQEWEAAQKQLELLPSEERQALEKRGGFFWSYYFGSFFNTLALMVHGEKLTTLVPQAINGDDDAFLKAAQTDRMLLIHHPYFRERKFRAQNEGDKKFLFRLANHESIPVLVGKIQFPGLYMLFGLLESFQWLDNLGATEILDICVQANLDRYQNRIDDECYVSKRLREYRQWQKTLRMSRI
;
A
#
# COMPACT_ATOMS: atom_id res chain seq x y z
N MET A 1 0.22 16.59 15.52
CA MET A 1 -0.33 15.48 14.71
C MET A 1 -0.32 14.28 15.64
N LEU A 2 -1.45 13.61 15.80
CA LEU A 2 -1.51 12.39 16.62
C LEU A 2 -0.65 11.32 15.92
N LYS A 3 0.12 10.56 16.68
CA LYS A 3 0.96 9.49 16.14
C LYS A 3 0.52 8.18 16.79
N PRO A 4 0.25 7.12 16.04
CA PRO A 4 -0.11 5.84 16.67
C PRO A 4 1.00 5.37 17.61
N ASN A 5 0.67 4.60 18.65
CA ASN A 5 1.64 4.00 19.57
C ASN A 5 2.84 3.39 18.83
N LYS A 6 4.06 3.71 19.29
CA LYS A 6 5.32 3.29 18.66
C LYS A 6 5.42 1.77 18.54
N ASP A 7 5.28 1.07 19.66
CA ASP A 7 5.50 -0.38 19.74
C ASP A 7 4.46 -1.13 18.92
N ALA A 8 3.21 -0.69 19.00
CA ALA A 8 2.11 -1.31 18.31
C ALA A 8 2.22 -1.08 16.78
N THR A 9 2.70 0.09 16.36
CA THR A 9 3.04 0.37 14.96
C THR A 9 4.20 -0.49 14.47
N ILE A 10 5.26 -0.62 15.26
CA ILE A 10 6.41 -1.45 14.93
C ILE A 10 5.96 -2.90 14.72
N LYS A 11 5.11 -3.44 15.59
CA LYS A 11 4.50 -4.76 15.42
C LYS A 11 3.75 -4.87 14.08
N ALA A 12 2.91 -3.89 13.76
CA ALA A 12 2.20 -3.88 12.47
C ALA A 12 3.16 -3.87 11.27
N ALA A 13 4.23 -3.06 11.32
CA ALA A 13 5.26 -3.02 10.28
C ALA A 13 6.02 -4.35 10.15
N ILE A 14 6.36 -4.99 11.27
CA ILE A 14 6.98 -6.32 11.32
C ILE A 14 6.08 -7.36 10.64
N SER A 15 4.78 -7.37 10.94
CA SER A 15 3.87 -8.36 10.37
C SER A 15 3.51 -8.08 8.91
N LEU A 16 3.46 -6.83 8.46
CA LEU A 16 3.14 -6.45 7.07
C LEU A 16 4.32 -6.60 6.09
N THR A 17 5.54 -6.35 6.55
CA THR A 17 6.74 -6.32 5.70
C THR A 17 6.98 -7.64 4.93
N PRO A 18 6.84 -8.83 5.53
CA PRO A 18 6.95 -10.10 4.80
C PRO A 18 5.92 -10.24 3.67
N VAL A 19 4.69 -9.77 3.91
CA VAL A 19 3.60 -9.84 2.93
C VAL A 19 3.92 -8.96 1.72
N TYR A 20 4.42 -7.74 1.96
CA TYR A 20 4.87 -6.83 0.90
C TYR A 20 6.06 -7.40 0.13
N THR A 21 7.00 -8.02 0.84
CA THR A 21 8.16 -8.65 0.23
C THR A 21 7.75 -9.82 -0.67
N LYS A 22 6.77 -10.63 -0.24
CA LYS A 22 6.18 -11.70 -1.07
C LYS A 22 5.51 -11.11 -2.33
N LEU A 23 4.70 -10.07 -2.18
CA LEU A 23 4.03 -9.43 -3.33
C LEU A 23 5.03 -8.82 -4.31
N PHE A 24 6.09 -8.19 -3.79
CA PHE A 24 7.16 -7.66 -4.61
C PHE A 24 7.88 -8.76 -5.38
N ARG A 25 8.18 -9.91 -4.75
CA ARG A 25 8.78 -11.08 -5.43
C ARG A 25 7.87 -11.62 -6.53
N GLU A 26 6.57 -11.71 -6.29
CA GLU A 26 5.60 -12.09 -7.33
C GLU A 26 5.58 -11.09 -8.49
N LEU A 27 5.62 -9.80 -8.18
CA LEU A 27 5.74 -8.74 -9.18
C LEU A 27 7.03 -8.92 -10.01
N GLN A 28 8.17 -9.23 -9.37
CA GLN A 28 9.44 -9.48 -10.07
C GLN A 28 9.36 -10.73 -10.97
N LYS A 29 8.84 -11.85 -10.45
CA LYS A 29 8.69 -13.11 -11.18
C LYS A 29 7.85 -12.96 -12.43
N ASN A 30 6.83 -12.10 -12.37
CA ASN A 30 5.86 -11.87 -13.44
C ASN A 30 6.21 -10.64 -14.30
N GLY A 31 7.50 -10.30 -14.41
CA GLY A 31 7.97 -9.25 -15.30
C GLY A 31 7.48 -7.85 -14.91
N GLY A 32 7.28 -7.58 -13.62
CA GLY A 32 6.90 -6.26 -13.10
C GLY A 32 5.38 -6.02 -13.07
N ARG A 33 4.59 -7.09 -13.15
CA ARG A 33 3.13 -7.06 -13.05
C ARG A 33 2.66 -8.02 -11.98
N ILE A 34 1.61 -7.63 -11.25
CA ILE A 34 0.91 -8.57 -10.38
C ILE A 34 -0.03 -9.37 -11.27
N ILE A 35 0.18 -10.68 -11.32
CA ILE A 35 -0.75 -11.60 -11.98
C ILE A 35 -1.58 -12.24 -10.88
N PHE A 36 -2.87 -11.90 -10.88
CA PHE A 36 -3.83 -12.50 -9.98
C PHE A 36 -4.22 -13.89 -10.49
N LEU A 37 -4.39 -14.84 -9.56
CA LEU A 37 -5.03 -16.12 -9.87
C LEU A 37 -6.43 -15.88 -10.47
N PRO A 38 -6.94 -16.75 -11.37
CA PRO A 38 -8.23 -16.57 -12.01
C PRO A 38 -9.38 -16.23 -11.04
N GLU A 39 -9.38 -16.87 -9.87
CA GLU A 39 -10.36 -16.68 -8.80
C GLU A 39 -10.34 -15.25 -8.23
N ILE A 40 -9.14 -14.66 -8.14
CA ILE A 40 -8.94 -13.28 -7.67
C ILE A 40 -9.21 -12.29 -8.81
N ALA A 41 -8.78 -12.61 -10.03
CA ALA A 41 -9.00 -11.79 -11.21
C ALA A 41 -10.50 -11.60 -11.49
N ALA A 42 -11.31 -12.65 -11.30
CA ALA A 42 -12.77 -12.59 -11.39
C ALA A 42 -13.39 -11.62 -10.36
N ARG A 43 -12.69 -11.38 -9.25
CA ARG A 43 -13.12 -10.49 -8.16
C ARG A 43 -12.40 -9.14 -8.16
N GLN A 44 -11.58 -8.84 -9.18
CA GLN A 44 -10.81 -7.59 -9.24
C GLN A 44 -11.69 -6.34 -9.18
N ASN A 45 -12.91 -6.42 -9.70
CA ASN A 45 -13.87 -5.31 -9.62
C ASN A 45 -14.33 -5.01 -8.19
N LEU A 46 -14.22 -5.96 -7.26
CA LEU A 46 -14.62 -5.79 -5.87
C LEU A 46 -13.59 -5.02 -5.05
N PHE A 47 -12.30 -5.14 -5.38
CA PHE A 47 -11.23 -4.46 -4.63
C PHE A 47 -10.51 -3.37 -5.43
N GLY A 48 -10.55 -3.40 -6.77
CA GLY A 48 -9.80 -2.50 -7.66
C GLY A 48 -10.11 -1.01 -7.52
N PHE A 49 -11.18 -0.65 -6.81
CA PHE A 49 -11.51 0.72 -6.45
C PHE A 49 -10.54 1.36 -5.45
N TYR A 50 -9.60 0.60 -4.86
CA TYR A 50 -8.57 1.17 -3.97
C TYR A 50 -7.79 2.34 -4.60
N VAL A 51 -7.68 2.37 -5.93
CA VAL A 51 -6.99 3.44 -6.66
C VAL A 51 -7.62 4.81 -6.50
N ILE A 52 -8.88 4.91 -6.08
CA ILE A 52 -9.55 6.18 -5.78
C ILE A 52 -9.00 6.85 -4.51
N MET A 53 -8.19 6.14 -3.71
CA MET A 53 -7.57 6.67 -2.51
C MET A 53 -6.28 7.44 -2.78
N TYR A 54 -5.73 7.36 -4.00
CA TYR A 54 -4.50 8.06 -4.37
C TYR A 54 -4.66 9.58 -4.48
N ASP A 55 -5.82 10.15 -4.21
CA ASP A 55 -5.97 11.59 -4.05
C ASP A 55 -5.56 12.08 -2.64
N ASN A 56 -5.51 11.18 -1.64
CA ASN A 56 -5.19 11.55 -0.26
C ASN A 56 -4.63 10.37 0.56
N GLU A 57 -3.39 10.50 1.04
CA GLU A 57 -2.70 9.48 1.83
C GLU A 57 -3.43 9.10 3.14
N LEU A 58 -4.21 10.02 3.73
CA LEU A 58 -5.02 9.75 4.93
C LEU A 58 -6.10 8.69 4.70
N LYS A 59 -6.54 8.49 3.44
CA LYS A 59 -7.52 7.45 3.11
C LYS A 59 -6.97 6.04 3.33
N PHE A 60 -5.65 5.84 3.24
CA PHE A 60 -5.03 4.56 3.58
C PHE A 60 -5.16 4.27 5.07
N SER A 61 -4.89 5.25 5.93
CA SER A 61 -5.05 5.10 7.38
C SER A 61 -6.52 4.83 7.74
N ALA A 62 -7.46 5.53 7.12
CA ALA A 62 -8.89 5.28 7.31
C ALA A 62 -9.29 3.86 6.87
N ALA A 63 -8.83 3.40 5.70
CA ALA A 63 -9.09 2.05 5.23
C ALA A 63 -8.51 0.98 6.18
N LEU A 64 -7.32 1.21 6.73
CA LEU A 64 -6.76 0.33 7.74
C LEU A 64 -7.61 0.29 9.01
N SER A 65 -7.98 1.45 9.56
CA SER A 65 -8.85 1.53 10.75
C SER A 65 -10.20 0.84 10.52
N LEU A 66 -10.81 1.03 9.35
CA LEU A 66 -12.06 0.37 8.96
C LEU A 66 -11.93 -1.15 8.87
N ALA A 67 -10.78 -1.66 8.39
CA ALA A 67 -10.52 -3.09 8.38
C ALA A 67 -10.39 -3.67 9.80
N LEU A 68 -9.74 -2.93 10.71
CA LEU A 68 -9.52 -3.37 12.09
C LEU A 68 -10.80 -3.34 12.93
N LEU A 69 -11.51 -2.21 12.91
CA LEU A 69 -12.63 -1.92 13.80
C LEU A 69 -13.99 -2.34 13.22
N GLY A 70 -14.10 -2.37 11.90
CA GLY A 70 -15.39 -2.32 11.23
C GLY A 70 -15.99 -0.90 11.22
N GLU A 71 -17.05 -0.71 10.44
CA GLU A 71 -17.64 0.62 10.22
C GLU A 71 -18.32 1.20 11.45
N ASP A 72 -19.12 0.41 12.16
CA ASP A 72 -19.89 0.91 13.30
C ASP A 72 -18.97 1.45 14.39
N GLN A 73 -17.92 0.70 14.72
CA GLN A 73 -16.91 1.12 15.68
C GLN A 73 -16.11 2.31 15.15
N PHE A 74 -15.73 2.34 13.87
CA PHE A 74 -15.03 3.47 13.27
C PHE A 74 -15.87 4.77 13.29
N HIS A 75 -17.17 4.69 13.02
CA HIS A 75 -18.07 5.86 13.04
C HIS A 75 -18.36 6.33 14.45
N LYS A 76 -18.70 5.40 15.36
CA LYS A 76 -18.87 5.69 16.79
C LYS A 76 -17.63 6.39 17.33
N LEU A 77 -16.48 5.86 16.97
CA LEU A 77 -15.21 6.44 17.35
C LEU A 77 -15.02 7.85 16.79
N ASN A 78 -15.17 8.04 15.48
CA ASN A 78 -14.96 9.37 14.90
C ASN A 78 -15.90 10.42 15.49
N ALA A 79 -17.10 10.01 15.93
CA ALA A 79 -18.00 10.87 16.67
C ALA A 79 -17.47 11.21 18.08
N GLU A 80 -17.00 10.21 18.84
CA GLU A 80 -16.40 10.41 20.17
C GLU A 80 -15.14 11.28 20.12
N LEU A 81 -14.29 11.09 19.11
CA LEU A 81 -13.05 11.85 18.94
C LEU A 81 -13.26 13.30 18.52
N LYS A 82 -14.40 13.63 17.90
CA LYS A 82 -14.66 14.96 17.32
C LYS A 82 -14.55 16.08 18.35
N ASP A 83 -15.01 15.81 19.56
CA ASP A 83 -15.05 16.77 20.67
C ASP A 83 -14.07 16.39 21.81
N ALA A 84 -13.31 15.29 21.64
CA ALA A 84 -12.35 14.81 22.62
C ALA A 84 -11.07 15.67 22.66
N SER A 85 -10.38 15.68 23.81
CA SER A 85 -9.07 16.31 23.91
C SER A 85 -8.04 15.57 23.06
N LYS A 86 -6.94 16.23 22.69
CA LYS A 86 -5.84 15.56 21.95
C LYS A 86 -5.25 14.39 22.72
N GLU A 87 -5.31 14.42 24.04
CA GLU A 87 -4.78 13.38 24.92
C GLU A 87 -5.69 12.15 24.88
N ASP A 88 -7.01 12.35 24.93
CA ASP A 88 -8.00 11.28 24.76
C ASP A 88 -7.93 10.67 23.36
N GLN A 89 -7.76 11.52 22.33
CA GLN A 89 -7.59 11.06 20.95
C GLN A 89 -6.33 10.19 20.79
N GLN A 90 -5.26 10.51 21.51
CA GLN A 90 -4.01 9.75 21.50
C GLN A 90 -4.14 8.42 22.24
N GLN A 91 -4.66 8.43 23.47
CA GLN A 91 -4.90 7.20 24.25
C GLN A 91 -5.78 6.22 23.49
N PHE A 92 -6.78 6.74 22.78
CA PHE A 92 -7.67 5.91 22.00
C PHE A 92 -6.95 5.30 20.77
N LEU A 93 -6.16 6.08 20.03
CA LEU A 93 -5.36 5.54 18.93
C LEU A 93 -4.42 4.43 19.42
N ASP A 94 -3.82 4.63 20.60
CA ASP A 94 -2.95 3.63 21.21
C ASP A 94 -3.74 2.35 21.54
N ALA A 95 -4.94 2.48 22.11
CA ALA A 95 -5.81 1.35 22.42
C ALA A 95 -6.22 0.52 21.19
N ILE A 96 -6.52 1.14 20.03
CA ILE A 96 -6.80 0.39 18.80
C ILE A 96 -5.62 -0.50 18.42
N VAL A 97 -4.43 0.09 18.40
CA VAL A 97 -3.26 -0.61 17.84
C VAL A 97 -2.78 -1.67 18.84
N GLU A 98 -2.94 -1.44 20.14
CA GLU A 98 -2.65 -2.41 21.21
C GLU A 98 -3.66 -3.57 21.27
N GLN A 99 -4.95 -3.28 21.11
CA GLN A 99 -6.01 -4.30 21.10
C GLN A 99 -6.12 -5.01 19.74
N GLY A 100 -5.53 -4.43 18.69
CA GLY A 100 -5.48 -5.00 17.36
C GLY A 100 -4.65 -6.28 17.35
N ASN A 101 -5.30 -7.43 17.18
CA ASN A 101 -4.62 -8.70 16.94
C ASN A 101 -4.13 -8.75 15.48
N TRP A 102 -3.08 -7.98 15.18
CA TRP A 102 -2.53 -7.82 13.83
C TRP A 102 -2.21 -9.15 13.15
N ASP A 103 -1.67 -10.11 13.90
CA ASP A 103 -1.34 -11.42 13.35
C ASP A 103 -2.60 -12.22 13.00
N GLU A 104 -3.64 -12.17 13.82
CA GLU A 104 -4.93 -12.80 13.51
C GLU A 104 -5.62 -12.12 12.32
N ILE A 105 -5.58 -10.80 12.27
CA ILE A 105 -6.17 -10.01 11.18
C ILE A 105 -5.43 -10.31 9.87
N LEU A 106 -4.10 -10.33 9.87
CA LEU A 106 -3.31 -10.69 8.70
C LEU A 106 -3.51 -12.15 8.29
N LYS A 107 -3.66 -13.07 9.24
CA LYS A 107 -4.05 -14.47 8.96
C LYS A 107 -5.45 -14.56 8.35
N SER A 108 -6.40 -13.77 8.85
CA SER A 108 -7.78 -13.73 8.35
C SER A 108 -7.88 -13.20 6.92
N PHE A 109 -6.88 -12.43 6.48
CA PHE A 109 -6.76 -11.92 5.12
C PHE A 109 -5.69 -12.62 4.30
N GLN A 110 -5.20 -13.80 4.71
CA GLN A 110 -4.32 -14.59 3.85
C GLN A 110 -5.06 -15.04 2.60
N ILE A 111 -4.47 -14.75 1.44
CA ILE A 111 -4.98 -15.25 0.16
C ILE A 111 -4.69 -16.75 0.08
N PRO A 112 -5.70 -17.59 -0.15
CA PRO A 112 -5.51 -19.00 -0.46
C PRO A 112 -4.54 -19.19 -1.64
N ASN A 113 -3.53 -20.06 -1.48
CA ASN A 113 -2.47 -20.27 -2.46
C ASN A 113 -2.74 -21.47 -3.40
N SER A 114 -3.84 -22.21 -3.20
CA SER A 114 -4.23 -23.34 -4.03
C SER A 114 -5.73 -23.40 -4.26
N PRO A 115 -6.21 -24.03 -5.35
CA PRO A 115 -7.64 -24.21 -5.60
C PRO A 115 -8.38 -24.93 -4.45
N GLN A 116 -7.71 -25.87 -3.77
CA GLN A 116 -8.26 -26.60 -2.62
C GLN A 116 -8.45 -25.69 -1.41
N GLU A 117 -7.48 -24.80 -1.13
CA GLU A 117 -7.61 -23.80 -0.08
C GLU A 117 -8.73 -22.79 -0.41
N TRP A 118 -8.90 -22.42 -1.67
CA TRP A 118 -10.01 -21.57 -2.12
C TRP A 118 -11.37 -22.22 -1.88
N GLU A 119 -11.53 -23.49 -2.24
CA GLU A 119 -12.77 -24.23 -1.99
C GLU A 119 -13.06 -24.36 -0.49
N ALA A 120 -12.05 -24.64 0.32
CA ALA A 120 -12.18 -24.73 1.77
C ALA A 120 -12.58 -23.37 2.39
N ALA A 121 -11.92 -22.28 1.99
CA ALA A 121 -12.24 -20.94 2.46
C ALA A 121 -13.66 -20.51 2.06
N GLN A 122 -14.08 -20.85 0.84
CA GLN A 122 -15.43 -20.54 0.38
C GLN A 122 -16.49 -21.32 1.16
N LYS A 123 -16.28 -22.61 1.42
CA LYS A 123 -17.17 -23.41 2.28
C LYS A 123 -17.28 -22.83 3.69
N GLN A 124 -16.16 -22.38 4.28
CA GLN A 124 -16.17 -21.72 5.59
C GLN A 124 -16.97 -20.42 5.57
N LEU A 125 -16.80 -19.59 4.53
CA LEU A 125 -17.56 -18.36 4.35
C LEU A 125 -19.06 -18.62 4.21
N GLU A 126 -19.43 -19.69 3.50
CA GLU A 126 -20.83 -20.12 3.30
C GLU A 126 -21.51 -20.62 4.58
N LEU A 127 -20.74 -21.08 5.56
CA LEU A 127 -21.25 -21.50 6.88
C LEU A 127 -21.56 -20.31 7.81
N LEU A 128 -21.02 -19.11 7.52
CA LEU A 128 -21.28 -17.93 8.34
C LEU A 128 -22.69 -17.38 8.11
N PRO A 129 -23.35 -16.84 9.14
CA PRO A 129 -24.56 -16.04 9.00
C PRO A 129 -24.40 -14.89 7.99
N SER A 130 -25.49 -14.50 7.34
CA SER A 130 -25.45 -13.48 6.27
C SER A 130 -24.86 -12.14 6.75
N GLU A 131 -25.17 -11.71 7.98
CA GLU A 131 -24.66 -10.45 8.54
C GLU A 131 -23.15 -10.54 8.82
N GLU A 132 -22.69 -11.63 9.44
CA GLU A 132 -21.27 -11.86 9.71
C GLU A 132 -20.46 -11.97 8.41
N ARG A 133 -21.01 -12.63 7.39
CA ARG A 133 -20.41 -12.73 6.07
C ARG A 133 -20.22 -11.35 5.43
N GLN A 134 -21.27 -10.52 5.42
CA GLN A 134 -21.20 -9.17 4.87
C GLN A 134 -20.20 -8.29 5.63
N ALA A 135 -20.19 -8.38 6.96
CA ALA A 135 -19.21 -7.66 7.78
C ALA A 135 -17.77 -8.08 7.46
N LEU A 136 -17.53 -9.38 7.30
CA LEU A 136 -16.22 -9.93 6.94
C LEU A 136 -15.78 -9.49 5.53
N GLU A 137 -16.66 -9.59 4.54
CA GLU A 137 -16.40 -9.15 3.17
C GLU A 137 -16.04 -7.66 3.12
N LYS A 138 -16.78 -6.83 3.88
CA LYS A 138 -16.54 -5.39 3.96
C LYS A 138 -15.19 -5.06 4.60
N ARG A 139 -14.87 -5.68 5.75
CA ARG A 139 -13.57 -5.54 6.41
C ARG A 139 -12.42 -6.00 5.50
N GLY A 140 -12.61 -7.10 4.79
CA GLY A 140 -11.67 -7.57 3.76
C GLY A 140 -11.48 -6.56 2.64
N GLY A 141 -12.56 -5.96 2.13
CA GLY A 141 -12.50 -4.91 1.12
C GLY A 141 -11.65 -3.71 1.57
N PHE A 142 -11.82 -3.26 2.81
CA PHE A 142 -11.00 -2.19 3.38
C PHE A 142 -9.54 -2.59 3.56
N PHE A 143 -9.28 -3.80 4.06
CA PHE A 143 -7.91 -4.31 4.21
C PHE A 143 -7.19 -4.40 2.86
N TRP A 144 -7.81 -5.00 1.85
CA TRP A 144 -7.24 -5.12 0.51
C TRP A 144 -7.02 -3.76 -0.13
N SER A 145 -7.93 -2.81 0.12
CA SER A 145 -7.78 -1.44 -0.35
C SER A 145 -6.56 -0.77 0.27
N TYR A 146 -6.42 -0.84 1.60
CA TYR A 146 -5.21 -0.38 2.28
C TYR A 146 -3.97 -1.07 1.70
N TYR A 147 -3.96 -2.41 1.66
CA TYR A 147 -2.82 -3.23 1.30
C TYR A 147 -2.28 -2.91 -0.10
N PHE A 148 -3.13 -2.94 -1.14
CA PHE A 148 -2.69 -2.60 -2.49
C PHE A 148 -2.35 -1.13 -2.65
N GLY A 149 -3.19 -0.24 -2.10
CA GLY A 149 -2.96 1.20 -2.18
C GLY A 149 -1.61 1.61 -1.58
N SER A 150 -1.31 1.16 -0.36
CA SER A 150 -0.05 1.46 0.32
C SER A 150 1.16 0.77 -0.32
N PHE A 151 1.02 -0.48 -0.81
CA PHE A 151 2.07 -1.17 -1.56
C PHE A 151 2.46 -0.41 -2.83
N PHE A 152 1.48 -0.11 -3.70
CA PHE A 152 1.75 0.56 -4.97
C PHE A 152 2.16 2.02 -4.79
N ASN A 153 1.65 2.70 -3.75
CA ASN A 153 2.11 4.04 -3.38
C ASN A 153 3.59 4.04 -2.98
N THR A 154 4.04 3.03 -2.22
CA THR A 154 5.45 2.82 -1.87
C THR A 154 6.28 2.41 -3.08
N LEU A 155 5.73 1.56 -3.95
CA LEU A 155 6.38 1.16 -5.20
C LEU A 155 6.65 2.36 -6.11
N ALA A 156 5.68 3.25 -6.31
CA ALA A 156 5.86 4.45 -7.11
C ALA A 156 7.01 5.32 -6.58
N LEU A 157 7.12 5.44 -5.25
CA LEU A 157 8.23 6.18 -4.65
C LEU A 157 9.59 5.56 -5.01
N MET A 158 9.71 4.23 -4.96
CA MET A 158 10.97 3.55 -5.30
C MET A 158 11.33 3.64 -6.78
N VAL A 159 10.33 3.74 -7.66
CA VAL A 159 10.49 3.64 -9.12
C VAL A 159 10.64 5.01 -9.76
N HIS A 160 9.83 5.95 -9.29
CA HIS A 160 9.68 7.28 -9.86
C HIS A 160 10.16 8.39 -8.91
N GLY A 161 10.49 8.08 -7.66
CA GLY A 161 10.81 9.07 -6.64
C GLY A 161 9.59 9.85 -6.14
N GLU A 162 8.38 9.50 -6.59
CA GLU A 162 7.12 10.17 -6.26
C GLU A 162 6.05 9.14 -5.91
N LYS A 163 5.31 9.39 -4.82
CA LYS A 163 4.19 8.57 -4.39
C LYS A 163 3.01 8.69 -5.38
N LEU A 164 2.17 7.67 -5.46
CA LEU A 164 0.91 7.76 -6.23
C LEU A 164 -0.02 8.84 -5.67
N THR A 165 0.01 9.03 -4.36
CA THR A 165 -0.67 10.14 -3.65
C THR A 165 -0.20 11.54 -4.07
N THR A 166 0.90 11.63 -4.81
CA THR A 166 1.40 12.86 -5.43
C THR A 166 1.15 12.87 -6.93
N LEU A 167 1.44 11.75 -7.62
CA LEU A 167 1.32 11.63 -9.07
C LEU A 167 -0.13 11.72 -9.56
N VAL A 168 -1.07 11.12 -8.84
CA VAL A 168 -2.49 11.10 -9.24
C VAL A 168 -3.11 12.51 -9.19
N PRO A 169 -2.95 13.31 -8.11
CA PRO A 169 -3.41 14.70 -8.11
C PRO A 169 -2.76 15.56 -9.21
N GLN A 170 -1.47 15.37 -9.49
CA GLN A 170 -0.79 16.08 -10.59
C GLN A 170 -1.38 15.71 -11.94
N ALA A 171 -1.63 14.42 -12.17
CA ALA A 171 -2.28 13.94 -13.39
C ALA A 171 -3.66 14.55 -13.57
N ILE A 172 -4.47 14.61 -12.51
CA ILE A 172 -5.80 15.26 -12.50
C ILE A 172 -5.70 16.74 -12.87
N ASN A 173 -4.62 17.41 -12.49
CA ASN A 173 -4.34 18.81 -12.85
C ASN A 173 -3.73 18.99 -14.25
N GLY A 174 -3.70 17.94 -15.08
CA GLY A 174 -3.27 18.00 -16.48
C GLY A 174 -1.80 17.61 -16.73
N ASP A 175 -1.08 17.09 -15.73
CA ASP A 175 0.27 16.57 -15.92
C ASP A 175 0.23 15.15 -16.55
N ASP A 176 0.34 15.10 -17.87
CA ASP A 176 0.38 13.83 -18.62
C ASP A 176 1.61 12.97 -18.26
N ASP A 177 2.71 13.53 -17.76
CA ASP A 177 3.88 12.74 -17.34
C ASP A 177 3.59 12.04 -16.01
N ALA A 178 2.97 12.74 -15.07
CA ALA A 178 2.49 12.15 -13.82
C ALA A 178 1.44 11.05 -14.08
N PHE A 179 0.55 11.26 -15.06
CA PHE A 179 -0.39 10.24 -15.51
C PHE A 179 0.32 8.96 -15.94
N LEU A 180 1.31 9.09 -16.83
CA LEU A 180 2.04 7.96 -17.40
C LEU A 180 2.80 7.17 -16.33
N LYS A 181 3.49 7.87 -15.40
CA LYS A 181 4.17 7.23 -14.26
C LYS A 181 3.19 6.49 -13.34
N ALA A 182 2.06 7.11 -13.02
CA ALA A 182 1.05 6.52 -12.16
C ALA A 182 0.47 5.24 -12.80
N ALA A 183 0.06 5.31 -14.06
CA ALA A 183 -0.47 4.17 -14.81
C ALA A 183 0.57 3.06 -15.06
N GLN A 184 1.85 3.40 -15.18
CA GLN A 184 2.94 2.44 -15.28
C GLN A 184 3.08 1.62 -13.98
N THR A 185 2.95 2.29 -12.83
CA THR A 185 3.04 1.64 -11.51
C THR A 185 1.83 0.78 -11.22
N ASP A 186 0.63 1.32 -11.41
CA ASP A 186 -0.62 0.66 -11.08
C ASP A 186 -1.64 0.81 -12.22
N ARG A 187 -1.84 -0.29 -12.96
CA ARG A 187 -2.76 -0.32 -14.10
C ARG A 187 -4.23 -0.27 -13.69
N MET A 188 -4.57 -0.54 -12.43
CA MET A 188 -5.95 -0.45 -11.95
C MET A 188 -6.49 0.97 -12.06
N LEU A 189 -5.62 2.00 -12.09
CA LEU A 189 -5.98 3.38 -12.40
C LEU A 189 -6.74 3.50 -13.72
N LEU A 190 -6.27 2.83 -14.77
CA LEU A 190 -6.87 2.91 -16.12
C LEU A 190 -8.26 2.24 -16.19
N ILE A 191 -8.59 1.40 -15.21
CA ILE A 191 -9.83 0.62 -15.18
C ILE A 191 -10.84 1.26 -14.21
N HIS A 192 -10.39 1.61 -13.00
CA HIS A 192 -11.25 1.97 -11.88
C HIS A 192 -11.22 3.45 -11.50
N HIS A 193 -10.16 4.19 -11.84
CA HIS A 193 -10.12 5.62 -11.51
C HIS A 193 -10.83 6.44 -12.60
N PRO A 194 -11.89 7.21 -12.26
CA PRO A 194 -12.73 7.91 -13.26
C PRO A 194 -11.92 8.80 -14.21
N TYR A 195 -11.08 9.68 -13.67
CA TYR A 195 -10.23 10.57 -14.46
C TYR A 195 -9.30 9.83 -15.43
N PHE A 196 -8.64 8.75 -14.97
CA PHE A 196 -7.68 8.01 -15.80
C PHE A 196 -8.37 7.29 -16.96
N ARG A 197 -9.51 6.66 -16.66
CA ARG A 197 -10.36 6.02 -17.66
C ARG A 197 -10.85 7.03 -18.70
N GLU A 198 -11.35 8.18 -18.24
CA GLU A 198 -11.90 9.23 -19.11
C GLU A 198 -10.82 9.91 -19.96
N ARG A 199 -9.65 10.23 -19.40
CA ARG A 199 -8.52 10.80 -20.17
C ARG A 199 -8.03 9.85 -21.26
N LYS A 200 -7.95 8.55 -20.98
CA LYS A 200 -7.60 7.52 -21.97
C LYS A 200 -8.67 7.43 -23.07
N PHE A 201 -9.94 7.37 -22.70
CA PHE A 201 -11.06 7.34 -23.63
C PHE A 201 -11.12 8.59 -24.53
N ARG A 202 -10.92 9.78 -23.93
CA ARG A 202 -10.86 11.05 -24.65
C ARG A 202 -9.73 11.06 -25.69
N ALA A 203 -8.52 10.67 -25.29
CA ALA A 203 -7.39 10.55 -26.22
C ALA A 203 -7.67 9.62 -27.41
N GLN A 204 -8.41 8.53 -27.19
CA GLN A 204 -8.81 7.60 -28.25
C GLN A 204 -9.78 8.26 -29.25
N ASN A 205 -10.76 9.01 -28.75
CA ASN A 205 -11.77 9.67 -29.59
C ASN A 205 -11.22 10.90 -30.33
N GLU A 206 -10.37 11.69 -29.67
CA GLU A 206 -9.76 12.89 -30.24
C GLU A 206 -8.57 12.58 -31.15
N GLY A 207 -8.09 11.33 -31.16
CA GLY A 207 -6.94 10.92 -31.96
C GLY A 207 -5.61 11.50 -31.46
N ASP A 208 -5.46 11.67 -30.14
CA ASP A 208 -4.21 12.12 -29.49
C ASP A 208 -3.14 11.01 -29.56
N LYS A 209 -2.58 10.81 -30.75
CA LYS A 209 -1.61 9.75 -31.06
C LYS A 209 -0.36 9.85 -30.20
N LYS A 210 0.06 11.07 -29.83
CA LYS A 210 1.27 11.29 -29.03
C LYS A 210 1.06 10.75 -27.62
N PHE A 211 -0.03 11.12 -26.96
CA PHE A 211 -0.35 10.59 -25.63
C PHE A 211 -0.53 9.07 -25.67
N LEU A 212 -1.31 8.54 -26.61
CA LEU A 212 -1.58 7.11 -26.73
C LEU A 212 -0.31 6.29 -26.95
N PHE A 213 0.62 6.77 -27.78
CA PHE A 213 1.91 6.12 -27.98
C PHE A 213 2.74 6.10 -26.70
N ARG A 214 2.80 7.24 -25.98
CA ARG A 214 3.50 7.32 -24.70
C ARG A 214 2.89 6.39 -23.66
N LEU A 215 1.56 6.34 -23.59
CA LEU A 215 0.83 5.44 -22.68
C LEU A 215 1.11 3.98 -23.02
N ALA A 216 1.02 3.59 -24.29
CA ALA A 216 1.34 2.23 -24.73
C ALA A 216 2.77 1.83 -24.37
N ASN A 217 3.74 2.74 -24.52
CA ASN A 217 5.12 2.49 -24.12
C ASN A 217 5.29 2.32 -22.60
N HIS A 218 4.57 3.09 -21.79
CA HIS A 218 4.60 2.93 -20.32
C HIS A 218 3.84 1.66 -19.88
N GLU A 219 2.78 1.27 -20.58
CA GLU A 219 2.10 -0.01 -20.34
C GLU A 219 2.97 -1.21 -20.73
N SER A 220 3.79 -1.10 -21.78
CA SER A 220 4.68 -2.16 -22.27
C SER A 220 6.01 -2.28 -21.52
N ILE A 221 6.44 -1.21 -20.84
CA ILE A 221 7.63 -1.21 -19.98
C ILE A 221 7.17 -1.27 -18.52
N PRO A 222 6.95 -2.45 -17.95
CA PRO A 222 6.58 -2.59 -16.55
C PRO A 222 7.66 -2.01 -15.63
N VAL A 223 7.23 -1.68 -14.41
CA VAL A 223 8.09 -1.16 -13.35
C VAL A 223 9.39 -1.95 -13.26
N LEU A 224 10.54 -1.26 -13.27
CA LEU A 224 11.88 -1.85 -13.45
C LEU A 224 12.25 -2.85 -12.35
N VAL A 225 11.98 -4.13 -12.64
CA VAL A 225 12.19 -5.34 -11.83
C VAL A 225 13.63 -5.56 -11.34
N GLY A 226 14.63 -4.90 -11.92
CA GLY A 226 16.05 -5.10 -11.60
C GLY A 226 16.79 -3.92 -10.96
N LYS A 227 16.17 -2.74 -10.85
CA LYS A 227 16.87 -1.54 -10.30
C LYS A 227 16.65 -1.33 -8.81
N ILE A 228 15.56 -1.86 -8.25
CA ILE A 228 15.26 -1.73 -6.82
C ILE A 228 16.09 -2.78 -6.08
N GLN A 229 17.26 -2.37 -5.61
CA GLN A 229 18.09 -3.16 -4.71
C GLN A 229 17.44 -3.14 -3.32
N PHE A 230 17.41 -4.27 -2.60
CA PHE A 230 16.89 -4.34 -1.21
C PHE A 230 15.39 -3.99 -1.04
N PRO A 231 14.48 -4.62 -1.80
CA PRO A 231 13.07 -4.24 -1.81
C PRO A 231 12.37 -4.43 -0.45
N GLY A 232 12.74 -5.46 0.32
CA GLY A 232 12.14 -5.69 1.64
C GLY A 232 12.46 -4.54 2.60
N LEU A 233 13.70 -4.05 2.58
CA LEU A 233 14.13 -2.93 3.39
C LEU A 233 13.39 -1.63 3.03
N TYR A 234 13.24 -1.34 1.73
CA TYR A 234 12.54 -0.13 1.31
C TYR A 234 11.03 -0.20 1.50
N MET A 235 10.42 -1.40 1.42
CA MET A 235 9.03 -1.59 1.81
C MET A 235 8.83 -1.34 3.30
N LEU A 236 9.75 -1.81 4.16
CA LEU A 236 9.72 -1.53 5.59
C LEU A 236 9.83 -0.02 5.85
N PHE A 237 10.72 0.70 5.15
CA PHE A 237 10.79 2.16 5.27
C PHE A 237 9.48 2.83 4.85
N GLY A 238 8.86 2.39 3.75
CA GLY A 238 7.55 2.89 3.33
C GLY A 238 6.46 2.69 4.37
N LEU A 239 6.42 1.52 5.02
CA LEU A 239 5.47 1.23 6.11
C LEU A 239 5.75 2.10 7.36
N LEU A 240 6.99 2.17 7.81
CA LEU A 240 7.36 3.00 8.97
C LEU A 240 7.13 4.49 8.71
N GLU A 241 7.27 4.93 7.45
CA GLU A 241 6.94 6.30 7.05
C GLU A 241 5.43 6.54 7.04
N SER A 242 4.63 5.62 6.48
CA SER A 242 3.17 5.77 6.45
C SER A 242 2.58 5.84 7.85
N PHE A 243 3.22 5.17 8.81
CA PHE A 243 2.89 5.26 10.23
C PHE A 243 3.58 6.41 11.00
N GLN A 244 4.36 7.25 10.32
CA GLN A 244 5.02 8.45 10.88
C GLN A 244 6.08 8.18 11.98
N TRP A 245 6.67 6.98 11.97
CA TRP A 245 7.71 6.56 12.91
C TRP A 245 9.11 6.46 12.33
N LEU A 246 9.27 6.42 11.00
CA LEU A 246 10.59 6.25 10.37
C LEU A 246 11.63 7.30 10.82
N ASP A 247 11.23 8.56 11.00
CA ASP A 247 12.14 9.65 11.43
C ASP A 247 12.45 9.65 12.93
N ASN A 248 11.74 8.83 13.71
CA ASN A 248 11.87 8.75 15.16
C ASN A 248 12.61 7.48 15.62
N LEU A 249 13.06 6.66 14.68
CA LEU A 249 13.77 5.41 14.95
C LEU A 249 15.25 5.58 14.62
N GLY A 250 16.10 5.14 15.54
CA GLY A 250 17.54 5.00 15.30
C GLY A 250 17.84 3.87 14.32
N ALA A 251 19.05 3.88 13.74
CA ALA A 251 19.48 2.83 12.82
C ALA A 251 19.52 1.43 13.48
N THR A 252 19.90 1.37 14.76
CA THR A 252 19.84 0.16 15.60
C THR A 252 18.42 -0.38 15.70
N GLU A 253 17.46 0.48 16.04
CA GLU A 253 16.05 0.07 16.18
C GLU A 253 15.49 -0.44 14.85
N ILE A 254 15.80 0.25 13.74
CA ILE A 254 15.39 -0.18 12.40
C ILE A 254 16.02 -1.54 12.05
N LEU A 255 17.29 -1.75 12.39
CA LEU A 255 17.96 -3.03 12.18
C LEU A 255 17.28 -4.17 12.96
N ASP A 256 16.94 -3.93 14.23
CA ASP A 256 16.21 -4.89 15.06
C ASP A 256 14.84 -5.22 14.47
N ILE A 257 14.13 -4.22 13.95
CA ILE A 257 12.86 -4.40 13.24
C ILE A 257 13.05 -5.25 11.98
N CYS A 258 14.12 -5.01 11.21
CA CYS A 258 14.43 -5.84 10.04
C CYS A 258 14.65 -7.32 10.41
N VAL A 259 15.35 -7.57 11.51
CA VAL A 259 15.60 -8.94 12.00
C VAL A 259 14.30 -9.59 12.47
N GLN A 260 13.47 -8.88 13.23
CA GLN A 260 12.18 -9.38 13.71
C GLN A 260 11.19 -9.64 12.57
N ALA A 261 11.21 -8.79 11.53
CA ALA A 261 10.45 -9.00 10.30
C ALA A 261 10.99 -10.14 9.41
N ASN A 262 12.03 -10.84 9.85
CA ASN A 262 12.69 -11.92 9.12
C ASN A 262 13.10 -11.51 7.70
N LEU A 263 13.58 -10.28 7.54
CA LEU A 263 14.13 -9.83 6.28
C LEU A 263 15.43 -10.59 5.98
N ASP A 264 15.54 -11.11 4.77
CA ASP A 264 16.76 -11.79 4.32
C ASP A 264 17.95 -10.83 4.39
N ARG A 265 18.91 -11.16 5.28
CA ARG A 265 20.06 -10.30 5.57
C ARG A 265 20.93 -10.07 4.35
N TYR A 266 21.11 -11.11 3.53
CA TYR A 266 21.95 -11.07 2.35
C TYR A 266 21.25 -10.33 1.20
N GLN A 267 19.97 -10.64 0.96
CA GLN A 267 19.17 -10.00 -0.09
C GLN A 267 18.98 -8.50 0.17
N ASN A 268 18.90 -8.08 1.45
CA ASN A 268 18.66 -6.68 1.84
C ASN A 268 19.91 -5.94 2.32
N ARG A 269 21.07 -6.61 2.42
CA ARG A 269 22.34 -6.07 2.96
C ARG A 269 22.14 -5.31 4.28
N ILE A 270 21.46 -5.95 5.21
CA ILE A 270 21.18 -5.44 6.57
C ILE A 270 22.20 -6.02 7.56
N ASP A 271 23.48 -5.87 7.24
CA ASP A 271 24.57 -6.47 8.03
C ASP A 271 24.84 -5.69 9.33
N ASP A 272 24.71 -4.36 9.28
CA ASP A 272 24.94 -3.47 10.42
C ASP A 272 24.14 -2.15 10.31
N GLU A 273 24.24 -1.33 11.36
CA GLU A 273 23.60 -0.01 11.48
C GLU A 273 24.10 1.00 10.41
N CYS A 274 25.35 0.88 9.97
CA CYS A 274 25.94 1.76 8.97
C CYS A 274 25.29 1.52 7.60
N TYR A 275 25.07 0.25 7.24
CA TYR A 275 24.32 -0.14 6.05
C TYR A 275 22.88 0.38 6.10
N VAL A 276 22.16 0.15 7.21
CA VAL A 276 20.79 0.65 7.38
C VAL A 276 20.74 2.18 7.25
N SER A 277 21.63 2.90 7.92
CA SER A 277 21.75 4.36 7.84
C SER A 277 22.04 4.85 6.42
N LYS A 278 22.91 4.16 5.68
CA LYS A 278 23.19 4.46 4.28
C LYS A 278 21.95 4.29 3.42
N ARG A 279 21.23 3.17 3.56
CA ARG A 279 20.01 2.89 2.78
C ARG A 279 18.88 3.87 3.10
N LEU A 280 18.71 4.24 4.37
CA LEU A 280 17.74 5.25 4.75
C LEU A 280 18.05 6.60 4.09
N ARG A 281 19.33 7.01 4.05
CA ARG A 281 19.72 8.23 3.33
C ARG A 281 19.41 8.15 1.84
N GLU A 282 19.65 7.03 1.19
CA GLU A 282 19.32 6.83 -0.23
C GLU A 282 17.80 6.90 -0.47
N TYR A 283 17.02 6.23 0.38
CA TYR A 283 15.55 6.31 0.35
C TYR A 283 15.06 7.77 0.49
N ARG A 284 15.64 8.54 1.42
CA ARG A 284 15.35 9.98 1.57
C ARG A 284 15.84 10.82 0.40
N GLN A 285 16.95 10.46 -0.24
CA GLN A 285 17.43 11.15 -1.44
C GLN A 285 16.47 10.94 -2.61
N TRP A 286 15.88 9.76 -2.78
CA TRP A 286 14.85 9.55 -3.79
C TRP A 286 13.64 10.46 -3.59
N GLN A 287 13.24 10.69 -2.34
CA GLN A 287 12.18 11.65 -2.01
C GLN A 287 12.59 13.12 -2.26
N LYS A 288 13.86 13.47 -2.04
CA LYS A 288 14.36 14.86 -2.10
C LYS A 288 14.79 15.33 -3.48
N THR A 289 15.39 14.45 -4.30
CA THR A 289 15.97 14.80 -5.62
C THR A 289 14.94 15.43 -6.57
N LEU A 290 13.64 15.29 -6.28
CA LEU A 290 12.55 15.86 -7.09
C LEU A 290 11.83 17.06 -6.47
N ARG A 291 12.16 17.47 -5.23
CA ARG A 291 11.76 18.79 -4.72
C ARG A 291 12.62 19.92 -5.31
N MET A 292 13.86 19.63 -5.70
CA MET A 292 14.79 20.62 -6.27
C MET A 292 14.81 20.68 -7.80
N SER A 293 14.25 19.69 -8.50
CA SER A 293 14.06 19.74 -9.96
C SER A 293 12.79 20.48 -10.39
N ARG A 294 12.16 21.22 -9.46
CA ARG A 294 10.98 22.08 -9.66
C ARG A 294 11.27 23.52 -9.21
N ILE A 295 12.45 24.04 -9.56
CA ILE A 295 12.75 25.48 -9.59
C ILE A 295 13.16 25.82 -11.02
#